data_AF-A0A939IUZ6-F1
#
_entry.id   AF-A0A939IUZ6-F1
#
_cell.length_a   1.000
_cell.length_b   1.000
_cell.length_c   1.000
_cell.angle_alpha   90.00
_cell.angle_beta   90.00
_cell.angle_gamma   90.00
#
_symmetry.space_group_name_H-M   'P 1'
#
loop_
_entity.id
_entity.type
_entity.pdbx_description
1 polymer ?
#
loop_
_entity_poly.entity_id
_entity_poly.type
_entity_poly.pdbx_seq_one_letter_code
_entity_poly.pdbx_strand_id
1 'polypeptide(L)'
;MSFAAVVTSAGGEWIVHELDDLPDDVASVAKRVRVMRNEGPAFAMVCVEDQYFAIVRPAPGEIRVLLSDATMATDDDFAADAMDEIGAEIPELTDEELDRIDPWAEGDMDILSDLGCGGQVMSIICDDSELWASEQLMRIAAEIGFETELADALGLDVD
;
A
#
# COMPACT_ATOMS: atom_id res chain seq x y z
N MET A 1 2.60 12.96 4.15
CA MET A 1 1.31 12.75 4.85
C MET A 1 1.26 11.31 5.35
N SER A 2 0.50 10.96 6.40
CA SER A 2 0.39 9.55 6.83
C SER A 2 -1.06 9.13 6.99
N PHE A 3 -1.40 7.94 6.52
CA PHE A 3 -2.71 7.33 6.75
C PHE A 3 -2.66 5.80 6.59
N ALA A 4 -3.66 5.12 7.13
CA ALA A 4 -3.95 3.75 6.75
C ALA A 4 -5.46 3.61 6.54
N ALA A 5 -5.86 2.89 5.50
CA ALA A 5 -7.27 2.66 5.21
C ALA A 5 -7.51 1.21 4.79
N VAL A 6 -8.63 0.65 5.22
CA VAL A 6 -9.13 -0.64 4.75
C VAL A 6 -10.14 -0.39 3.65
N VAL A 7 -9.89 -0.98 2.48
CA VAL A 7 -10.75 -0.89 1.29
C VAL A 7 -11.50 -2.21 1.15
N THR A 8 -12.82 -2.12 0.98
CA THR A 8 -13.69 -3.28 0.75
C THR A 8 -14.68 -2.99 -0.39
N SER A 9 -15.19 -4.04 -1.04
CA SER A 9 -16.34 -3.91 -1.95
C SER A 9 -17.47 -4.86 -1.58
N ALA A 10 -18.69 -4.31 -1.44
CA ALA A 10 -19.90 -5.08 -1.15
C ALA A 10 -20.99 -4.69 -2.15
N GLY A 11 -21.54 -5.65 -2.88
CA GLY A 11 -22.61 -5.38 -3.85
C GLY A 11 -22.20 -4.49 -5.04
N GLY A 12 -20.89 -4.33 -5.30
CA GLY A 12 -20.36 -3.47 -6.36
C GLY A 12 -20.11 -2.03 -5.92
N GLU A 13 -20.35 -1.69 -4.65
CA GLU A 13 -20.00 -0.39 -4.06
C GLU A 13 -18.69 -0.52 -3.29
N TRP A 14 -17.81 0.48 -3.43
CA TRP A 14 -16.58 0.57 -2.66
C TRP A 14 -16.83 1.24 -1.32
N ILE A 15 -16.15 0.76 -0.29
CA ILE A 15 -16.19 1.33 1.05
C ILE A 15 -14.75 1.42 1.56
N VAL A 16 -14.35 2.64 1.91
CA VAL A 16 -13.04 2.94 2.48
C VAL A 16 -13.23 3.32 3.94
N HIS A 17 -12.47 2.66 4.82
CA HIS A 17 -12.45 2.93 6.24
C HIS A 17 -11.05 3.37 6.65
N GLU A 18 -10.87 4.65 6.93
CA GLU A 18 -9.66 5.16 7.58
C GLU A 18 -9.47 4.47 8.94
N LEU A 19 -8.23 4.14 9.27
CA LEU A 19 -7.82 3.67 10.58
C LEU A 19 -7.41 4.86 11.44
N ASP A 20 -7.77 4.83 12.73
CA ASP A 20 -7.44 5.90 13.68
C ASP A 20 -5.92 6.12 13.87
N ASP A 21 -5.13 5.10 13.54
CA ASP A 21 -3.70 4.99 13.80
C ASP A 21 -2.98 4.29 12.64
N LEU A 22 -1.72 4.72 12.40
CA LEU A 22 -0.83 3.93 11.57
C LEU A 22 -0.54 2.59 12.28
N PRO A 23 -0.62 1.48 11.56
CA PRO A 23 -0.35 0.16 12.09
C PRO A 23 1.14 -0.03 12.44
N ASP A 24 1.42 -0.74 13.54
CA ASP A 24 2.79 -1.02 13.97
C ASP A 24 3.50 -2.05 13.06
N ASP A 25 2.74 -2.99 12.48
CA ASP A 25 3.26 -4.11 11.69
C ASP A 25 2.22 -4.63 10.67
N VAL A 26 2.66 -5.33 9.62
CA VAL A 26 1.85 -5.89 8.55
C VAL A 26 0.81 -6.90 9.05
N ALA A 27 1.17 -7.71 10.06
CA ALA A 27 0.26 -8.69 10.64
C ALA A 27 -0.96 -8.01 11.31
N SER A 28 -0.74 -6.85 11.94
CA SER A 28 -1.77 -6.01 12.55
C SER A 28 -2.70 -5.43 11.47
N VAL A 29 -2.15 -4.98 10.34
CA VAL A 29 -2.93 -4.52 9.18
C VAL A 29 -3.80 -5.64 8.64
N ALA A 30 -3.21 -6.81 8.39
CA ALA A 30 -3.92 -7.96 7.89
C ALA A 30 -5.07 -8.39 8.82
N LYS A 31 -4.88 -8.25 10.14
CA LYS A 31 -5.94 -8.48 11.13
C LYS A 31 -7.07 -7.46 11.01
N ARG A 32 -6.77 -6.16 10.82
CA ARG A 32 -7.79 -5.12 10.60
C ARG A 32 -8.63 -5.43 9.36
N VAL A 33 -7.99 -5.80 8.24
CA VAL A 33 -8.70 -6.20 7.01
C VAL A 33 -9.64 -7.39 7.25
N ARG A 34 -9.16 -8.44 7.94
CA ARG A 34 -9.96 -9.64 8.24
C ARG A 34 -11.20 -9.36 9.12
N VAL A 35 -11.17 -8.33 9.96
CA VAL A 35 -12.29 -7.98 10.87
C VAL A 35 -13.49 -7.41 10.12
N MET A 36 -13.31 -6.84 8.92
CA MET A 36 -14.40 -6.22 8.16
C MET A 36 -15.48 -7.21 7.72
N ARG A 37 -15.23 -8.53 7.76
CA ARG A 37 -16.19 -9.61 7.42
C ARG A 37 -16.93 -9.35 6.10
N ASN A 38 -16.20 -9.00 5.06
CA ASN A 38 -16.74 -8.73 3.73
C ASN A 38 -16.82 -10.00 2.85
N GLU A 39 -17.78 -10.06 1.93
CA GLU A 39 -17.90 -11.14 0.94
C GLU A 39 -17.12 -10.85 -0.36
N GLY A 40 -16.77 -9.59 -0.62
CA GLY A 40 -15.98 -9.16 -1.77
C GLY A 40 -14.50 -8.89 -1.47
N PRO A 41 -13.78 -8.24 -2.40
CA PRO A 41 -12.40 -7.81 -2.20
C PRO A 41 -12.20 -7.05 -0.88
N ALA A 42 -11.07 -7.30 -0.22
CA ALA A 42 -10.66 -6.61 0.99
C ALA A 42 -9.13 -6.52 1.05
N PHE A 43 -8.60 -5.30 1.23
CA PHE A 43 -7.18 -5.02 1.36
C PHE A 43 -6.99 -3.72 2.15
N ALA A 44 -5.76 -3.42 2.55
CA ALA A 44 -5.41 -2.15 3.15
C ALA A 44 -4.42 -1.39 2.27
N MET A 45 -4.52 -0.07 2.31
CA MET A 45 -3.53 0.87 1.80
C MET A 45 -2.93 1.60 3.00
N VAL A 46 -1.61 1.59 3.12
CA VAL A 46 -0.87 2.28 4.19
C VAL A 46 0.08 3.25 3.52
N CYS A 47 0.03 4.53 3.91
CA CYS A 47 0.93 5.57 3.45
C CYS A 47 1.69 6.11 4.66
N VAL A 48 3.01 6.11 4.59
CA VAL A 48 3.88 6.55 5.68
C VAL A 48 4.68 7.77 5.23
N GLU A 49 4.39 8.89 5.89
CA GLU A 49 5.06 10.18 5.72
C GLU A 49 5.13 10.74 4.29
N ASP A 50 4.29 10.26 3.35
CA ASP A 50 4.36 10.46 1.89
C ASP A 50 5.60 9.89 1.20
N GLN A 51 6.45 9.20 1.95
CA GLN A 51 7.70 8.66 1.42
C GLN A 51 7.47 7.35 0.69
N TYR A 52 6.62 6.49 1.24
CA TYR A 52 6.30 5.20 0.66
C TYR A 52 4.88 4.76 1.03
N PHE A 53 4.40 3.75 0.30
CA PHE A 53 3.17 3.05 0.65
C PHE A 53 3.37 1.54 0.70
N ALA A 54 2.46 0.87 1.41
CA ALA A 54 2.27 -0.56 1.31
C ALA A 54 0.80 -0.91 1.02
N ILE A 55 0.61 -1.97 0.22
CA ILE A 55 -0.69 -2.61 0.04
C ILE A 55 -0.63 -3.96 0.75
N VAL A 56 -1.52 -4.17 1.71
CA VAL A 56 -1.58 -5.41 2.49
C VAL A 56 -2.88 -6.13 2.20
N ARG A 57 -2.77 -7.34 1.66
CA ARG A 57 -3.94 -8.14 1.26
C ARG A 57 -3.87 -9.56 1.84
N PRO A 58 -4.64 -9.85 2.90
CA PRO A 58 -4.70 -11.20 3.46
C PRO A 58 -5.23 -12.21 2.43
N ALA A 59 -4.58 -13.36 2.35
CA ALA A 59 -5.03 -14.50 1.56
C ALA A 59 -5.13 -15.76 2.45
N PRO A 60 -5.71 -16.87 1.96
CA PRO A 60 -5.74 -18.11 2.72
C PRO A 60 -4.33 -18.66 3.00
N GLY A 61 -3.86 -18.51 4.25
CA GLY A 61 -2.60 -19.08 4.71
C GLY A 61 -1.37 -18.16 4.59
N GLU A 62 -1.53 -16.97 4.01
CA GLU A 62 -0.45 -16.00 3.80
C GLU A 62 -0.99 -14.56 3.86
N ILE A 63 -0.09 -13.58 3.97
CA ILE A 63 -0.39 -12.17 3.75
C ILE A 63 0.40 -11.74 2.52
N ARG A 64 -0.29 -11.19 1.52
CA ARG A 64 0.37 -10.64 0.34
C ARG A 64 0.65 -9.17 0.60
N VAL A 65 1.85 -8.74 0.27
CA VAL A 65 2.31 -7.37 0.49
C VAL A 65 2.95 -6.85 -0.78
N LEU A 66 2.67 -5.60 -1.10
CA LEU A 66 3.46 -4.79 -2.02
C LEU A 66 3.98 -3.58 -1.23
N LEU A 67 5.29 -3.34 -1.29
CA LEU A 67 5.95 -2.16 -0.75
C LEU A 67 6.44 -1.31 -1.92
N SER A 68 6.12 -0.01 -1.94
CA SER A 68 6.46 0.88 -3.07
C SER A 68 7.94 1.28 -3.11
N ASP A 69 8.60 1.27 -1.96
CA ASP A 69 10.00 1.64 -1.81
C ASP A 69 10.68 0.77 -0.74
N ALA A 70 11.48 -0.19 -1.21
CA ALA A 70 12.24 -1.10 -0.35
C ALA A 70 13.45 -0.42 0.33
N THR A 71 13.90 0.75 -0.14
CA THR A 71 15.02 1.46 0.49
C THR A 71 14.65 1.95 1.89
N MET A 72 13.38 2.29 2.09
CA MET A 72 12.82 2.75 3.36
C MET A 72 12.92 1.70 4.48
N ALA A 73 13.05 0.41 4.15
CA ALA A 73 13.26 -0.64 5.14
C ALA A 73 14.60 -0.51 5.91
N THR A 74 15.51 0.35 5.44
CA THR A 74 16.75 0.68 6.16
C THR A 74 16.48 1.52 7.41
N ASP A 75 15.48 2.41 7.34
CA ASP A 75 15.26 3.49 8.31
C ASP A 75 13.89 3.45 8.99
N ASP A 76 12.92 2.71 8.44
CA ASP A 76 11.54 2.63 8.94
C ASP A 76 11.14 1.19 9.32
N ASP A 77 10.62 1.04 10.54
CA ASP A 77 10.28 -0.26 11.13
C ASP A 77 9.12 -0.96 10.39
N PHE A 78 8.15 -0.22 9.85
CA PHE A 78 7.03 -0.82 9.12
C PHE A 78 7.46 -1.28 7.72
N ALA A 79 8.32 -0.52 7.05
CA ALA A 79 8.93 -0.96 5.78
C ALA A 79 9.82 -2.20 5.99
N ALA A 80 10.57 -2.27 7.09
CA ALA A 80 11.35 -3.45 7.45
C ALA A 80 10.46 -4.68 7.69
N ASP A 81 9.37 -4.55 8.45
CA ASP A 81 8.40 -5.63 8.67
C ASP A 81 7.72 -6.07 7.35
N ALA A 82 7.47 -5.13 6.44
CA ALA A 82 6.95 -5.45 5.11
C ALA A 82 7.94 -6.28 4.28
N MET A 83 9.23 -5.95 4.28
CA MET A 83 10.27 -6.75 3.63
C MET A 83 10.38 -8.15 4.22
N ASP A 84 10.27 -8.27 5.55
CA ASP A 84 10.27 -9.56 6.26
C ASP A 84 9.05 -10.43 5.86
N GLU A 85 7.84 -9.87 5.79
CA GLU A 85 6.65 -10.61 5.34
C GLU A 85 6.74 -11.00 3.85
N ILE A 86 7.32 -10.15 2.99
CA ILE A 86 7.62 -10.47 1.60
C ILE A 86 8.66 -11.60 1.50
N GLY A 87 9.54 -11.73 2.51
CA GLY A 87 10.68 -12.64 2.50
C GLY A 87 11.84 -12.10 1.65
N ALA A 88 11.95 -10.78 1.52
CA ALA A 88 13.02 -10.08 0.82
C ALA A 88 14.12 -9.63 1.81
N GLU A 89 15.34 -9.42 1.30
CA GLU A 89 16.44 -8.91 2.11
C GLU A 89 16.36 -7.38 2.23
N ILE A 90 16.46 -6.87 3.44
CA ILE A 90 16.58 -5.42 3.69
C ILE A 90 17.93 -4.95 3.16
N PRO A 91 17.99 -3.89 2.33
CA PRO A 91 19.23 -3.40 1.79
C PRO A 91 20.09 -2.75 2.91
N GLU A 92 21.38 -3.07 2.95
CA GLU A 92 22.33 -2.44 3.87
C GLU A 92 22.80 -1.09 3.27
N LEU A 93 22.02 -0.04 3.48
CA LEU A 93 22.32 1.31 2.97
C LEU A 93 22.78 2.24 4.10
N THR A 94 23.73 3.10 3.82
CA THR A 94 24.04 4.27 4.67
C THR A 94 23.15 5.45 4.31
N ASP A 95 23.01 6.43 5.21
CA ASP A 95 22.27 7.68 4.96
C ASP A 95 22.70 8.36 3.64
N GLU A 96 24.00 8.31 3.32
CA GLU A 96 24.53 8.89 2.08
C GLU A 96 24.19 8.08 0.82
N GLU A 97 23.92 6.78 0.96
CA GLU A 97 23.54 5.89 -0.14
C GLU A 97 22.03 5.99 -0.40
N LEU A 98 21.22 6.12 0.65
CA LEU A 98 19.77 6.37 0.56
C LEU A 98 19.46 7.60 -0.31
N ASP A 99 20.21 8.68 -0.13
CA ASP A 99 20.06 9.92 -0.94
C ASP A 99 20.42 9.75 -2.44
N ARG A 100 21.06 8.64 -2.83
CA ARG A 100 21.62 8.46 -4.19
C ARG A 100 21.06 7.27 -4.94
N ILE A 101 20.33 6.40 -4.26
CA ILE A 101 19.73 5.22 -4.86
C ILE A 101 18.31 5.56 -5.32
N ASP A 102 17.95 5.08 -6.51
CA ASP A 102 16.57 5.20 -6.96
C ASP A 102 15.74 4.18 -6.16
N PRO A 103 14.57 4.58 -5.62
CA PRO A 103 13.69 3.67 -4.91
C PRO A 103 13.15 2.60 -5.84
N TRP A 104 12.81 1.43 -5.29
CA TRP A 104 12.17 0.36 -6.06
C TRP A 104 11.08 -0.33 -5.24
N ALA A 105 10.02 -0.73 -5.94
CA ALA A 105 8.96 -1.53 -5.36
C ALA A 105 9.36 -3.00 -5.20
N GLU A 106 8.84 -3.64 -4.15
CA GLU A 106 9.13 -5.04 -3.81
C GLU A 106 7.85 -5.77 -3.36
N GLY A 107 7.77 -7.08 -3.61
CA GLY A 107 6.63 -7.92 -3.25
C GLY A 107 5.67 -8.24 -4.41
N ASP A 108 4.38 -8.38 -4.11
CA ASP A 108 3.35 -8.84 -5.07
C ASP A 108 2.86 -7.68 -5.95
N MET A 109 3.52 -7.45 -7.09
CA MET A 109 3.09 -6.45 -8.08
C MET A 109 1.68 -6.74 -8.65
N ASP A 110 1.23 -8.00 -8.63
CA ASP A 110 -0.08 -8.39 -9.14
C ASP A 110 -1.17 -8.39 -8.04
N ILE A 111 -0.88 -7.82 -6.87
CA ILE A 111 -1.73 -7.87 -5.67
C ILE A 111 -3.17 -7.38 -5.89
N LEU A 112 -3.42 -6.49 -6.85
CA LEU A 112 -4.74 -5.95 -7.23
C LEU A 112 -5.16 -6.29 -8.67
N SER A 113 -4.52 -7.25 -9.33
CA SER A 113 -4.79 -7.62 -10.72
C SER A 113 -6.25 -8.06 -10.96
N ASP A 114 -6.85 -8.75 -10.00
CA ASP A 114 -8.26 -9.17 -10.06
C ASP A 114 -9.26 -8.01 -9.98
N LEU A 115 -8.79 -6.82 -9.61
CA LEU A 115 -9.59 -5.59 -9.51
C LEU A 115 -9.35 -4.65 -10.70
N GLY A 116 -8.48 -5.02 -11.65
CA GLY A 116 -8.19 -4.24 -12.85
C GLY A 116 -6.83 -3.54 -12.85
N CYS A 117 -6.15 -3.43 -11.71
CA CYS A 117 -4.80 -2.87 -11.63
C CYS A 117 -3.75 -3.99 -11.70
N GLY A 118 -3.33 -4.33 -12.92
CA GLY A 118 -2.34 -5.38 -13.16
C GLY A 118 -0.90 -4.95 -12.87
N GLY A 119 0.03 -5.90 -12.69
CA GLY A 119 1.40 -5.59 -12.29
C GLY A 119 2.18 -4.64 -13.19
N GLN A 120 1.90 -4.60 -14.50
CA GLN A 120 2.50 -3.61 -15.40
C GLN A 120 2.02 -2.19 -15.08
N VAL A 121 0.74 -2.01 -14.79
CA VAL A 121 0.19 -0.70 -14.40
C VAL A 121 0.72 -0.31 -13.04
N MET A 122 0.75 -1.25 -12.09
CA MET A 122 1.32 -1.04 -10.76
C MET A 122 2.78 -0.58 -10.83
N SER A 123 3.61 -1.23 -11.66
CA SER A 123 5.02 -0.85 -11.87
C SER A 123 5.13 0.58 -12.40
N ILE A 124 4.34 0.95 -13.39
CA ILE A 124 4.34 2.31 -13.93
C ILE A 124 3.99 3.34 -12.85
N ILE A 125 3.08 3.01 -11.94
CA ILE A 125 2.69 3.93 -10.86
C ILE A 125 3.79 4.04 -9.81
N CYS A 126 4.40 2.92 -9.40
CA CYS A 126 5.47 2.93 -8.40
C CYS A 126 6.75 3.62 -8.92
N ASP A 127 7.05 3.46 -10.21
CA ASP A 127 8.23 4.06 -10.86
C ASP A 127 8.02 5.56 -11.17
N ASP A 128 6.86 6.14 -10.86
CA ASP A 128 6.55 7.55 -11.14
C ASP A 128 7.12 8.46 -10.05
N SER A 129 8.36 8.90 -10.26
CA SER A 129 9.08 9.80 -9.35
C SER A 129 8.49 11.20 -9.24
N GLU A 130 7.50 11.56 -10.07
CA GLU A 130 6.80 12.85 -9.97
C GLU A 130 5.68 12.81 -8.92
N LEU A 131 5.30 11.62 -8.44
CA LEU A 131 4.20 11.41 -7.51
C LEU A 131 4.69 11.10 -6.10
N TRP A 132 4.08 11.74 -5.11
CA TRP A 132 4.19 11.34 -3.70
C TRP A 132 3.46 10.01 -3.46
N ALA A 133 3.78 9.31 -2.36
CA ALA A 133 3.17 8.01 -2.06
C ALA A 133 1.64 8.07 -1.96
N SER A 134 1.08 9.14 -1.38
CA SER A 134 -0.38 9.36 -1.36
C SER A 134 -0.98 9.54 -2.77
N GLU A 135 -0.29 10.24 -3.67
CA GLU A 135 -0.73 10.46 -5.05
C GLU A 135 -0.64 9.16 -5.87
N GLN A 136 0.38 8.34 -5.65
CA GLN A 136 0.48 7.00 -6.22
C GLN A 136 -0.71 6.12 -5.79
N LEU A 137 -1.08 6.14 -4.50
CA LEU A 137 -2.26 5.44 -3.99
C LEU A 137 -3.58 5.99 -4.59
N MET A 138 -3.70 7.31 -4.75
CA MET A 138 -4.86 7.92 -5.43
C MET A 138 -4.96 7.48 -6.89
N ARG A 139 -3.83 7.37 -7.60
CA ARG A 139 -3.78 6.87 -8.98
C ARG A 139 -4.15 5.39 -9.06
N ILE A 140 -3.73 4.57 -8.10
CA ILE A 140 -4.16 3.16 -7.98
C ILE A 140 -5.68 3.08 -7.75
N ALA A 141 -6.21 3.94 -6.87
CA ALA A 141 -7.65 3.99 -6.62
C ALA A 141 -8.43 4.42 -7.87
N ALA A 142 -7.91 5.37 -8.66
CA ALA A 142 -8.51 5.79 -9.92
C ALA A 142 -8.49 4.69 -11.00
N GLU A 143 -7.42 3.89 -11.07
CA GLU A 143 -7.35 2.76 -11.99
C GLU A 143 -8.42 1.69 -11.67
N ILE A 144 -8.73 1.50 -10.39
CA ILE A 144 -9.72 0.51 -9.91
C ILE A 144 -11.14 1.10 -9.89
N GLY A 145 -11.27 2.42 -9.78
CA GLY A 145 -12.53 3.16 -9.74
C GLY A 145 -13.12 3.34 -8.34
N PHE A 146 -12.27 3.64 -7.35
CA PHE A 146 -12.69 4.02 -5.98
C PHE A 146 -12.01 5.29 -5.44
N GLU A 147 -11.43 6.11 -6.33
CA GLU A 147 -10.71 7.33 -5.97
C GLU A 147 -11.57 8.34 -5.20
N THR A 148 -12.86 8.42 -5.52
CA THR A 148 -13.78 9.32 -4.83
C THR A 148 -13.99 8.87 -3.38
N GLU A 149 -14.23 7.58 -3.18
CA GLU A 149 -14.41 7.00 -1.85
C GLU A 149 -13.13 7.08 -1.00
N LEU A 150 -11.96 6.92 -1.63
CA LEU A 150 -10.67 7.08 -0.95
C LEU A 150 -10.46 8.54 -0.51
N ALA A 151 -10.68 9.49 -1.41
CA ALA A 151 -10.52 10.90 -1.13
C ALA A 151 -11.49 11.37 -0.03
N ASP A 152 -12.76 10.99 -0.12
CA ASP A 152 -13.77 11.33 0.87
C ASP A 152 -13.43 10.77 2.26
N ALA A 153 -12.93 9.53 2.32
CA ALA A 153 -12.57 8.89 3.59
C ALA A 153 -11.35 9.51 4.26
N LEU A 154 -10.36 9.94 3.47
CA LEU A 154 -9.08 10.46 3.94
C LEU A 154 -8.99 11.99 3.95
N GLY A 155 -10.02 12.68 3.45
CA GLY A 155 -10.02 14.13 3.29
C GLY A 155 -8.97 14.62 2.29
N LEU A 156 -8.70 13.85 1.23
CA LEU A 156 -7.77 14.20 0.15
C LEU A 156 -8.50 15.01 -0.93
N ASP A 157 -7.75 15.83 -1.66
CA ASP A 157 -8.27 16.51 -2.84
C ASP A 157 -8.23 15.56 -4.06
N VAL A 158 -9.29 15.60 -4.87
CA VAL A 158 -9.31 15.00 -6.22
C VAL A 158 -9.10 16.12 -7.23
N ASP A 159 -7.97 16.11 -7.93
CA ASP A 159 -7.65 17.09 -8.98
C ASP A 159 -8.41 16.84 -10.30
#